data_AF-A0A7C9G8P3-F1
#
_entry.id   AF-A0A7C9G8P3-F1
#
_cell.length_a   1.000
_cell.length_b   1.000
_cell.length_c   1.000
_cell.angle_alpha   90.00
_cell.angle_beta   90.00
_cell.angle_gamma   90.00
#
_symmetry.space_group_name_H-M   'P 1'
#
loop_
_entity.id
_entity.type
_entity.pdbx_description
1 polymer ?
#
loop_
_entity_poly.entity_id
_entity_poly.type
_entity_poly.pdbx_seq_one_letter_code
_entity_poly.pdbx_strand_id
1 'polypeptide(L)'
;MNTIKIKVTQKVLDQTAKSMNQEQIALSSIPKELAYCFQECTRSNKKTIILANSITLVLGDTSSIWRAHNNKSKDFDNLYTYLSSYPDKEFTFTCEMGS
;
A
#
# COMPACT_ATOMS: atom_id res chain seq x y z
N MET A 1 8.86 -0.07 17.30
CA MET A 1 8.79 -0.61 15.93
C MET A 1 7.44 -0.24 15.37
N ASN A 2 7.40 0.56 14.30
CA ASN A 2 6.15 1.11 13.79
C ASN A 2 5.39 0.03 13.01
N THR A 3 4.06 0.05 13.07
CA THR A 3 3.22 -0.92 12.36
C THR A 3 2.14 -0.23 11.56
N ILE A 4 1.81 -0.81 10.40
CA ILE A 4 0.77 -0.35 9.49
C ILE A 4 -0.25 -1.47 9.30
N LYS A 5 -1.52 -1.10 9.14
CA LYS A 5 -2.56 -2.05 8.72
C LYS A 5 -2.95 -1.79 7.29
N ILE A 6 -2.97 -2.83 6.48
CA ILE A 6 -3.31 -2.76 5.06
C ILE A 6 -4.32 -3.83 4.68
N LYS A 7 -5.05 -3.57 3.59
CA LYS A 7 -5.99 -4.53 2.98
C LYS A 7 -6.21 -4.23 1.50
N VAL A 8 -6.64 -5.23 0.75
CA VAL A 8 -7.32 -5.02 -0.54
C VAL A 8 -8.81 -5.14 -0.27
N THR A 9 -9.60 -4.17 -0.71
CA THR A 9 -11.06 -4.17 -0.47
C THR A 9 -11.80 -4.87 -1.61
N GLN A 10 -12.96 -5.46 -1.34
CA GLN A 10 -13.79 -6.02 -2.41
C GLN A 10 -14.13 -4.96 -3.48
N LYS A 11 -14.35 -3.71 -3.06
CA LYS A 11 -14.59 -2.58 -3.95
C LYS A 11 -13.46 -2.39 -4.97
N VAL A 12 -12.20 -2.53 -4.56
CA VAL A 12 -11.05 -2.42 -5.46
C VAL A 12 -11.04 -3.56 -6.47
N LEU A 13 -11.31 -4.79 -6.04
CA LEU A 13 -11.38 -5.94 -6.94
C LEU A 13 -12.48 -5.75 -8.01
N ASP A 14 -13.66 -5.30 -7.59
CA ASP A 14 -14.78 -5.03 -8.49
C ASP A 14 -14.48 -3.91 -9.50
N GLN A 15 -13.67 -2.93 -9.11
CA GLN A 15 -13.23 -1.83 -9.97
C GLN A 15 -12.16 -2.27 -10.97
N THR A 16 -11.17 -3.04 -10.52
CA THR A 16 -10.10 -3.60 -11.37
C THR A 16 -10.66 -4.54 -12.43
N ALA A 17 -11.75 -5.26 -12.15
CA ALA A 17 -12.43 -6.09 -13.14
C ALA A 17 -13.06 -5.27 -14.29
N LYS A 18 -13.31 -3.98 -14.08
CA LYS A 18 -14.01 -3.09 -15.04
C LYS A 18 -13.09 -2.08 -15.72
N SER A 19 -11.95 -1.77 -15.11
CA SER A 19 -11.05 -0.71 -15.58
C SER A 19 -9.60 -1.03 -15.23
N MET A 20 -8.70 -0.71 -16.15
CA MET A 20 -7.27 -0.86 -15.93
C MET A 20 -6.75 0.13 -14.89
N ASN A 21 -5.65 -0.21 -14.23
CA ASN A 21 -4.90 0.64 -13.31
C ASN A 21 -5.66 1.04 -12.03
N GLN A 22 -6.63 0.23 -11.60
CA GLN A 22 -7.35 0.43 -10.34
C GLN A 22 -6.74 -0.36 -9.18
N GLU A 23 -5.68 -1.14 -9.43
CA GLU A 23 -5.05 -1.96 -8.39
C GLU A 23 -4.41 -1.08 -7.31
N GLN A 24 -4.94 -1.20 -6.10
CA GLN A 24 -4.47 -0.48 -4.93
C GLN A 24 -4.62 -1.30 -3.65
N ILE A 25 -3.72 -1.04 -2.70
CA ILE A 25 -3.77 -1.59 -1.34
C ILE A 25 -4.13 -0.44 -0.40
N ALA A 26 -5.27 -0.55 0.28
CA ALA A 26 -5.78 0.47 1.18
C ALA A 26 -5.02 0.45 2.53
N LEU A 27 -4.71 1.64 3.04
CA LEU A 27 -4.14 1.84 4.36
C LEU A 27 -5.28 1.99 5.38
N SER A 28 -5.40 1.04 6.30
CA SER A 28 -6.46 1.05 7.33
C SER A 28 -6.00 1.71 8.63
N SER A 29 -4.70 1.70 8.92
CA SER A 29 -4.10 2.39 10.06
C SER A 29 -2.65 2.71 9.76
N ILE A 30 -2.22 3.93 10.06
CA ILE A 30 -0.85 4.42 9.90
C ILE A 30 -0.26 4.68 11.30
N PRO A 31 1.00 4.32 11.56
CA PRO A 31 1.63 4.60 12.85
C PRO A 31 1.79 6.11 13.04
N LYS A 32 1.55 6.61 14.26
CA LYS A 32 1.54 8.05 14.56
C LYS A 32 2.89 8.70 14.25
N GLU A 33 3.96 7.96 14.47
CA GLU A 33 5.34 8.37 14.25
C GLU A 33 5.64 8.61 12.76
N LEU A 34 4.89 7.98 11.84
CA LEU A 34 5.04 8.16 10.40
C LEU A 34 3.90 8.97 9.77
N ALA A 35 2.90 9.38 10.56
CA ALA A 35 1.70 10.03 10.05
C ALA A 35 2.02 11.29 9.23
N TYR A 36 3.00 12.10 9.68
CA TYR A 36 3.45 13.28 8.94
C TYR A 36 4.00 12.92 7.55
N CYS A 37 4.88 11.91 7.48
CA CYS A 37 5.46 11.46 6.21
C CYS A 37 4.38 10.97 5.22
N PHE A 38 3.36 10.28 5.72
CA PHE A 38 2.24 9.80 4.91
C PHE A 38 1.32 10.95 4.47
N GLN A 39 1.11 11.97 5.30
CA GLN A 39 0.30 13.14 4.95
C GLN A 39 0.93 13.98 3.84
N GLU A 40 2.27 13.98 3.72
CA GLU A 40 2.97 14.65 2.62
C GLU A 40 2.93 13.86 1.31
N CYS A 41 2.52 12.59 1.33
CA CYS A 41 2.51 11.74 0.15
C CYS A 41 1.46 12.21 -0.85
N THR A 42 1.91 12.53 -2.05
CA THR A 42 1.07 12.89 -3.19
C THR A 42 1.60 12.25 -4.45
N ARG A 43 0.83 12.35 -5.55
CA ARG A 43 1.25 11.81 -6.85
C ARG A 43 2.62 12.34 -7.29
N SER A 44 2.96 13.57 -6.92
CA SER A 44 4.25 14.23 -7.22
C SER A 44 5.27 14.09 -6.11
N ASN A 45 4.85 13.90 -4.85
CA ASN A 45 5.74 13.67 -3.71
C ASN A 45 5.59 12.23 -3.21
N LYS A 46 6.34 11.32 -3.83
CA LYS A 46 6.29 9.90 -3.49
C LYS A 46 7.30 9.58 -2.39
N LYS A 47 6.94 8.65 -1.51
CA LYS A 47 7.83 8.15 -0.45
C LYS A 47 7.95 6.64 -0.56
N THR A 48 9.15 6.14 -0.33
CA THR A 48 9.40 4.70 -0.20
C THR A 48 9.11 4.28 1.23
N ILE A 49 8.46 3.12 1.39
CA ILE A 49 8.29 2.43 2.67
C ILE A 49 8.78 1.00 2.54
N ILE A 50 9.24 0.45 3.65
CA ILE A 50 9.68 -0.94 3.76
C ILE A 50 8.76 -1.64 4.74
N LEU A 51 8.05 -2.67 4.27
CA LEU A 51 7.20 -3.53 5.09
C LEU A 51 7.93 -4.82 5.42
N ALA A 52 7.77 -5.32 6.65
CA ALA A 52 8.40 -6.57 7.09
C ALA A 52 9.90 -6.64 6.75
N ASN A 53 10.58 -5.50 6.81
CA ASN A 53 12.01 -5.30 6.54
C ASN A 53 12.48 -5.83 5.17
N SER A 54 11.57 -6.03 4.21
CA SER A 54 11.87 -6.73 2.95
C SER A 54 11.03 -6.27 1.77
N ILE A 55 9.77 -5.92 1.99
CA ILE A 55 8.83 -5.54 0.93
C ILE A 55 8.95 -4.05 0.70
N THR A 56 9.51 -3.63 -0.43
CA THR A 56 9.72 -2.22 -0.74
C THR A 56 8.56 -1.70 -1.59
N LEU A 57 7.85 -0.69 -1.08
CA LEU A 57 6.69 -0.10 -1.75
C LEU A 57 6.82 1.42 -1.84
N VAL A 58 6.20 1.99 -2.86
CA VAL A 58 6.13 3.42 -3.09
C VAL A 58 4.72 3.92 -2.79
N LEU A 59 4.63 4.84 -1.84
CA LEU A 59 3.44 5.64 -1.57
C LEU A 59 3.45 6.89 -2.43
N GLY A 60 2.31 7.18 -3.06
CA GLY A 60 2.07 8.44 -3.77
C GLY A 60 0.66 8.98 -3.50
N ASP A 61 0.04 8.49 -2.44
CA ASP A 61 -1.28 8.88 -1.95
C ASP A 61 -1.31 8.66 -0.44
N THR A 62 -2.15 9.43 0.27
CA THR A 62 -2.23 9.40 1.73
C THR A 62 -3.02 8.20 2.26
N SER A 63 -3.84 7.57 1.41
CA SER A 63 -4.81 6.55 1.81
C SER A 63 -4.53 5.17 1.24
N SER A 64 -3.76 5.07 0.16
CA SER A 64 -3.54 3.81 -0.55
C SER A 64 -2.17 3.70 -1.21
N ILE A 65 -1.66 2.48 -1.32
CA ILE A 65 -0.50 2.13 -2.13
C ILE A 65 -1.01 1.75 -3.51
N TRP A 66 -0.67 2.54 -4.52
CA TRP A 66 -1.15 2.35 -5.88
C TRP A 66 -0.16 1.54 -6.73
N ARG A 67 -0.68 0.62 -7.53
CA ARG A 67 0.13 -0.09 -8.55
C ARG A 67 0.81 0.86 -9.52
N ALA A 68 0.14 1.95 -9.90
CA ALA A 68 0.68 2.97 -10.80
C ALA A 68 1.96 3.65 -10.27
N HIS A 69 2.21 3.60 -8.96
CA HIS A 69 3.44 4.11 -8.34
C HIS A 69 4.49 3.02 -8.13
N ASN A 70 4.08 1.75 -8.23
CA ASN A 70 4.87 0.54 -8.03
C ASN A 70 5.00 -0.25 -9.35
N ASN A 71 5.15 0.44 -10.47
CA ASN A 71 5.15 -0.19 -11.79
C ASN A 71 6.29 -1.22 -11.90
N LYS A 72 5.97 -2.44 -12.36
CA LYS A 72 6.89 -3.59 -12.43
C LYS A 72 7.47 -4.04 -11.08
N SER A 73 6.89 -3.63 -9.94
CA SER A 73 7.30 -4.09 -8.61
C SER A 73 6.72 -5.48 -8.32
N LYS A 74 7.61 -6.49 -8.21
CA LYS A 74 7.22 -7.83 -7.76
C LYS A 74 6.69 -7.83 -6.33
N ASP A 75 7.21 -6.96 -5.48
CA ASP A 75 6.78 -6.82 -4.09
C ASP A 75 5.33 -6.38 -4.01
N PHE A 76 4.94 -5.38 -4.82
CA PHE A 76 3.55 -4.97 -4.92
C PHE A 76 2.69 -6.10 -5.47
N ASP A 77 3.09 -6.72 -6.58
CA ASP A 77 2.26 -7.73 -7.27
C ASP A 77 1.99 -8.94 -6.37
N ASN A 78 3.01 -9.42 -5.66
CA ASN A 78 2.91 -10.53 -4.72
C ASN A 78 2.02 -10.16 -3.52
N LEU A 79 2.26 -9.00 -2.90
CA LEU A 79 1.49 -8.55 -1.76
C LEU A 79 0.02 -8.32 -2.13
N TYR A 80 -0.24 -7.65 -3.25
CA TYR A 80 -1.58 -7.41 -3.76
C TYR A 80 -2.30 -8.74 -4.04
N THR A 81 -1.64 -9.70 -4.68
CA THR A 81 -2.22 -11.03 -4.96
C THR A 81 -2.58 -11.77 -3.67
N TYR A 82 -1.69 -11.75 -2.68
CA TYR A 82 -1.94 -12.36 -1.38
C TYR A 82 -3.14 -11.71 -0.67
N LEU A 83 -3.16 -10.39 -0.56
CA LEU A 83 -4.25 -9.66 0.09
C LEU A 83 -5.58 -9.80 -0.65
N SER A 84 -5.56 -9.85 -2.00
CA SER A 84 -6.76 -10.04 -2.84
C SER A 84 -7.43 -11.40 -2.62
N SER A 85 -6.68 -12.40 -2.12
CA SER A 85 -7.26 -13.70 -1.75
C SER A 85 -8.07 -13.64 -0.44
N TYR A 86 -8.00 -12.51 0.28
CA TYR A 86 -8.71 -12.26 1.54
C TYR A 86 -9.30 -10.84 1.54
N PRO A 87 -10.29 -10.54 0.67
CA PRO A 87 -10.84 -9.19 0.53
C PRO A 87 -11.35 -8.66 1.87
N ASP A 88 -11.11 -7.36 2.09
CA ASP A 88 -11.47 -6.58 3.28
C ASP A 88 -10.80 -7.00 4.59
N LYS A 89 -10.04 -8.10 4.60
CA LYS A 89 -9.27 -8.55 5.77
C LYS A 89 -8.05 -7.66 5.98
N GLU A 90 -7.91 -7.16 7.20
CA GLU A 90 -6.77 -6.36 7.60
C GLU A 90 -5.57 -7.23 7.99
N PHE A 91 -4.40 -6.85 7.51
CA PHE A 91 -3.12 -7.44 7.88
C PHE A 91 -2.20 -6.37 8.45
N THR A 92 -1.51 -6.72 9.53
CA THR A 92 -0.56 -5.83 10.21
C THR A 92 0.86 -6.17 9.77
N PHE A 93 1.60 -5.16 9.35
CA PHE A 93 3.02 -5.27 9.00
C PHE A 93 3.85 -4.29 9.81
N THR A 94 5.10 -4.64 10.07
CA THR A 94 6.11 -3.67 10.51
C THR A 94 6.39 -2.73 9.35
N CYS A 95 6.62 -1.46 9.64
CA CYS A 95 6.78 -0.43 8.63
C CYS A 95 7.87 0.56 9.04
N GLU A 96 8.71 0.92 8.09
CA GLU A 96 9.67 2.03 8.19
C GLU A 96 9.73 2.81 6.89
N MET A 97 10.27 4.02 6.95
CA MET A 97 10.54 4.81 5.75
C MET A 97 11.76 4.24 5.05
N GLY A 98 11.67 4.07 3.74
CA GLY A 98 12.82 3.71 2.91
C GLY A 98 13.78 4.90 2.78
N SER A 99 15.07 4.58 2.68
CA SER A 99 16.16 5.50 2.38
C SER A 99 16.08 6.07 0.96
#